data_AF-A0AB33I0Z2-F1
#
_entry.id   AF-A0AB33I0Z2-F1
#
_cell.length_a   1.000
_cell.length_b   1.000
_cell.length_c   1.000
_cell.angle_alpha   90.00
_cell.angle_beta   90.00
_cell.angle_gamma   90.00
#
_symmetry.space_group_name_H-M   'P 1'
#
loop_
_entity.id
_entity.type
_entity.pdbx_description
1 polymer ?
#
loop_
_entity_poly.entity_id
_entity_poly.type
_entity_poly.pdbx_seq_one_letter_code
_entity_poly.pdbx_strand_id
1 'polypeptide(L)' 'MSTPLEKRSPPYQMRLPEEFRAQLEEAAKADGDTSLATWIKRVLRKELQQRGIEPKG' A
#
# COMPACT_ATOMS: atom_id res chain seq x y z
N MET A 1 -13.65 27.10 -12.22
CA MET A 1 -13.58 25.64 -12.41
C MET A 1 -13.26 25.02 -11.05
N SER A 2 -14.29 24.67 -10.27
CA SER A 2 -14.13 24.08 -8.95
C SER A 2 -13.72 22.62 -9.10
N THR A 3 -12.44 22.30 -8.93
CA THR A 3 -11.99 20.90 -8.86
C THR A 3 -12.42 20.35 -7.52
N PRO A 4 -13.24 19.28 -7.46
CA PRO A 4 -13.62 18.71 -6.17
C PRO A 4 -12.35 18.17 -5.50
N LEU A 5 -12.15 18.60 -4.25
CA LEU A 5 -11.25 17.96 -3.27
C LEU A 5 -11.76 16.53 -3.03
N GLU A 6 -11.55 15.67 -4.01
CA GLU A 6 -11.71 14.25 -3.85
C GLU A 6 -10.72 13.86 -2.77
N LYS A 7 -11.21 13.25 -1.69
CA LYS A 7 -10.48 12.75 -0.53
C LYS A 7 -9.47 11.65 -0.92
N ARG A 8 -8.61 11.90 -1.89
CA ARG A 8 -7.49 11.06 -2.27
C ARG A 8 -6.38 11.45 -1.31
N SER A 9 -6.07 10.57 -0.37
CA SER A 9 -4.91 10.74 0.50
C SER A 9 -3.70 11.13 -0.34
N PRO A 10 -2.87 12.10 0.11
CA PRO A 10 -1.72 12.55 -0.66
C PRO A 10 -0.88 11.34 -1.07
N PRO A 11 -0.44 11.26 -2.34
CA PRO A 11 0.34 10.13 -2.80
C PRO A 11 1.61 10.03 -1.97
N TYR A 12 1.79 8.88 -1.30
CA TYR A 12 2.97 8.64 -0.50
C TYR A 12 4.15 8.39 -1.46
N GLN A 13 5.01 9.39 -1.64
CA GLN A 13 6.24 9.25 -2.42
C GLN A 13 7.26 8.44 -1.61
N MET A 14 7.22 7.13 -1.78
CA MET A 14 8.23 6.22 -1.23
C MET A 14 9.37 6.12 -2.23
N ARG A 15 10.57 6.58 -1.84
CA ARG A 15 11.81 6.31 -2.59
C ARG A 15 12.16 4.84 -2.38
N LEU A 16 11.74 4.00 -3.31
CA LEU A 16 12.06 2.57 -3.30
C LEU A 16 13.21 2.31 -4.26
N PRO A 17 14.30 1.67 -3.81
CA PRO A 17 15.28 1.10 -4.74
C PRO A 17 14.60 0.04 -5.60
N GLU A 18 15.05 -0.10 -6.85
CA GLU A 18 14.41 -0.98 -7.84
C GLU A 18 14.37 -2.44 -7.38
N GLU A 19 15.41 -2.89 -6.67
CA GLU A 19 15.47 -4.24 -6.08
C GLU A 19 14.35 -4.47 -5.05
N PHE A 20 14.09 -3.49 -4.19
CA PHE A 20 13.03 -3.61 -3.20
C PHE A 20 11.65 -3.56 -3.86
N ARG A 21 11.48 -2.74 -4.90
CA ARG A 21 10.25 -2.75 -5.69
C ARG A 21 10.00 -4.12 -6.33
N ALA A 22 11.03 -4.74 -6.90
CA ALA A 22 10.93 -6.08 -7.50
C ALA A 22 10.52 -7.12 -6.44
N GLN A 23 11.13 -7.10 -5.25
CA GLN A 23 10.75 -7.99 -4.15
C GLN A 23 9.28 -7.81 -3.73
N LEU A 24 8.79 -6.56 -3.64
CA LEU A 24 7.40 -6.30 -3.30
C LEU A 24 6.46 -6.79 -4.41
N GLU A 25 6.82 -6.65 -5.69
CA GLU A 25 6.02 -7.15 -6.81
C GLU A 25 5.98 -8.68 -6.84
N GLU A 26 7.09 -9.37 -6.56
CA GLU A 26 7.12 -10.83 -6.45
C GLU A 26 6.26 -11.32 -5.27
N ALA A 27 6.36 -10.67 -4.12
CA ALA A 27 5.54 -11.00 -2.96
C ALA A 27 4.05 -10.73 -3.22
N ALA A 28 3.70 -9.62 -3.87
CA ALA A 28 2.33 -9.32 -4.28
C ALA A 28 1.79 -10.36 -5.26
N LYS A 29 2.61 -10.79 -6.24
CA LYS A 29 2.26 -11.83 -7.20
C LYS A 29 2.08 -13.19 -6.52
N ALA A 30 2.90 -13.51 -5.51
CA ALA A 30 2.78 -14.73 -4.72
C ALA A 30 1.49 -14.76 -3.88
N ASP A 31 1.06 -13.60 -3.37
CA ASP A 31 -0.23 -13.43 -2.67
C ASP A 31 -1.44 -13.39 -3.63
N GLY A 32 -1.22 -13.30 -4.95
CA GLY A 32 -2.25 -13.21 -5.98
C GLY A 32 -2.87 -11.81 -6.15
N ASP A 33 -2.24 -10.78 -5.58
CA ASP A 33 -2.73 -9.40 -5.66
C ASP A 33 -2.31 -8.73 -6.99
N THR A 34 -3.27 -8.14 -7.71
CA THR A 34 -3.05 -7.53 -9.04
C THR A 34 -2.35 -6.17 -8.97
N SER A 35 -2.25 -5.56 -7.79
CA SER A 35 -1.69 -4.22 -7.63
C SER A 35 -0.85 -4.13 -6.38
N LEU A 36 0.41 -3.73 -6.56
CA LEU A 36 1.37 -3.49 -5.48
C LEU A 36 0.79 -2.58 -4.39
N ALA A 37 0.06 -1.53 -4.78
CA ALA A 37 -0.58 -0.60 -3.85
C ALA A 37 -1.64 -1.28 -2.96
N THR A 38 -2.43 -2.19 -3.52
CA THR A 38 -3.46 -2.95 -2.78
C THR A 38 -2.81 -3.93 -1.82
N TRP A 39 -1.79 -4.66 -2.30
CA TRP A 39 -1.03 -5.59 -1.50
C TRP A 39 -0.32 -4.89 -0.33
N ILE A 40 0.37 -3.76 -0.58
CA ILE A 40 1.01 -2.96 0.46
C ILE A 40 -0.01 -2.52 1.52
N LYS A 41 -1.19 -2.04 1.14
CA LYS A 41 -2.25 -1.69 2.11
C LYS A 41 -2.68 -2.88 2.94
N ARG A 42 -2.83 -4.06 2.34
CA ARG A 42 -3.20 -5.30 3.03
C ARG A 42 -2.12 -5.73 4.03
N VAL A 43 -0.86 -5.70 3.62
CA VAL A 43 0.30 -6.00 4.49
C VAL A 43 0.37 -5.02 5.66
N LEU A 44 0.24 -3.72 5.41
CA LEU A 44 0.21 -2.69 6.45
C LEU A 44 -0.96 -2.88 7.42
N ARG A 45 -2.17 -3.16 6.92
CA ARG A 45 -3.32 -3.45 7.79
C ARG A 45 -3.09 -4.69 8.64
N LYS A 46 -2.45 -5.74 8.10
CA LYS A 46 -2.13 -6.97 8.84
C LYS A 46 -1.05 -6.73 9.90
N GLU A 47 -0.07 -5.89 9.61
CA GLU A 47 0.99 -5.50 10.55
C GLU A 47 0.39 -4.68 11.71
N LEU A 48 -0.43 -3.66 11.40
CA LEU A 48 -1.15 -2.87 12.40
C LEU A 48 -2.00 -3.76 13.33
N GLN A 49 -2.76 -4.70 12.77
CA GLN A 49 -3.55 -5.65 13.55
C GLN A 49 -2.67 -6.54 14.45
N GLN A 50 -1.51 -7.01 13.97
CA GLN A 50 -0.57 -7.78 14.79
C GLN A 50 -0.01 -6.97 15.95
N ARG A 51 0.12 -5.64 15.80
CA ARG A 51 0.52 -4.73 16.88
C ARG A 51 -0.65 -4.31 17.78
N GLY A 52 -1.86 -4.83 17.56
CA GLY A 52 -3.06 -4.46 18.30
C GLY A 52 -3.62 -3.08 17.93
N ILE A 53 -3.21 -2.51 16.80
CA ILE A 53 -3.68 -1.23 16.30
C ILE A 53 -4.80 -1.48 15.31
N GLU A 54 -5.99 -0.93 15.57
CA GLU A 54 -7.10 -1.00 14.64
C GLU A 54 -6.79 -0.17 13.38
N PRO A 55 -6.77 -0.79 12.19
CA PRO A 55 -6.46 -0.08 10.96
C PRO A 55 -7.60 0.90 10.64
N LYS A 56 -7.37 2.18 10.89
CA LYS A 56 -8.30 3.25 10.52
C LYS A 56 -8.07 3.66 9.06
N GLY A 57 -8.89 3.12 8.16
CA GLY A 57 -8.90 3.45 6.73
C GLY A 57 -9.15 2.26 5.83
#